data_AF-A0AAU9XUI8-F1
#
_entry.id   AF-A0AAU9XUI8-F1
#
_cell.length_a   1.000
_cell.length_b   1.000
_cell.length_c   1.000
_cell.angle_alpha   90.00
_cell.angle_beta   90.00
_cell.angle_gamma   90.00
#
_symmetry.space_group_name_H-M   'P 1'
#
loop_
_entity.id
_entity.type
_entity.pdbx_description
1 polymer ?
#
loop_
_entity_poly.entity_id
_entity_poly.type
_entity_poly.pdbx_seq_one_letter_code
_entity_poly.pdbx_strand_id
1 'polypeptide(L)'
;GKEDYEELKACLGHTFQEIDELKAEGVSIDGEHFDVEWYCCSDWKFLALVYGLNGASSKYFCIWCYCCKDQINNLDIDDWPIERKLSECTWLCQRSTTAARKGCTMPPLLNIPFEFVVVDTLHLFLRIMGLLFHQVVEVVVNNDCPDILSKEMERIQVEFKFYEEYNRLAEKTETKWTSLNGTLIRKELQKVLEKLDIKNVMEAVGTEDAEGIDNLWKGFQTLMRALQVQENDPDYLEPQHFKTYVREWGKLFLEMYYDDDITPYIHTFVYHVPQFLEMHGTLMQFNCQPVEKAC
;
A
#
# COMPACT_ATOMS: atom_id res chain seq x y z
N GLY A 1 -23.13 -5.84 -2.20
CA GLY A 1 -23.15 -6.50 -3.51
C GLY A 1 -21.91 -7.36 -3.68
N LYS A 2 -21.76 -8.04 -4.81
CA LYS A 2 -20.46 -8.61 -5.18
C LYS A 2 -19.56 -7.47 -5.61
N GLU A 3 -18.32 -7.45 -5.15
CA GLU A 3 -17.35 -6.43 -5.53
C GLU A 3 -16.62 -6.88 -6.80
N ASP A 4 -17.29 -6.73 -7.94
CA ASP A 4 -16.77 -7.04 -9.27
C ASP A 4 -17.08 -5.91 -10.27
N TYR A 5 -16.39 -5.95 -11.41
CA TYR A 5 -16.42 -4.89 -12.42
C TYR A 5 -17.82 -4.63 -12.98
N GLU A 6 -18.59 -5.68 -13.30
CA GLU A 6 -19.90 -5.52 -13.94
C GLU A 6 -20.93 -4.97 -12.95
N GLU A 7 -20.87 -5.39 -11.68
CA GLU A 7 -21.70 -4.82 -10.62
C GLU A 7 -21.38 -3.33 -10.40
N LEU A 8 -20.09 -2.97 -10.29
CA LEU A 8 -19.69 -1.55 -10.13
C LEU A 8 -20.16 -0.70 -11.32
N LYS A 9 -20.01 -1.22 -12.54
CA LYS A 9 -20.51 -0.54 -13.75
C LYS A 9 -22.02 -0.36 -13.73
N ALA A 10 -22.76 -1.39 -13.31
CA ALA A 10 -24.22 -1.34 -13.26
C ALA A 10 -24.74 -0.41 -12.14
N CYS A 11 -24.12 -0.45 -10.96
CA CYS A 11 -24.56 0.29 -9.80
C CYS A 11 -24.09 1.76 -9.78
N LEU A 12 -22.85 2.03 -10.22
CA LEU A 12 -22.22 3.35 -10.14
C LEU A 12 -22.11 4.06 -11.50
N GLY A 13 -22.53 3.42 -12.60
CA GLY A 13 -22.38 3.97 -13.94
C GLY A 13 -23.03 5.35 -14.12
N HIS A 14 -24.20 5.60 -13.50
CA HIS A 14 -24.84 6.92 -13.51
C HIS A 14 -23.99 7.96 -12.77
N THR A 15 -23.47 7.60 -11.58
CA THR A 15 -22.58 8.48 -10.81
C THR A 15 -21.30 8.80 -11.57
N PHE A 16 -20.73 7.84 -12.30
CA PHE A 16 -19.55 8.10 -13.14
C PHE A 16 -19.87 9.04 -14.30
N GLN A 17 -21.06 8.97 -14.89
CA GLN A 17 -21.52 9.93 -15.90
C GLN A 17 -21.69 11.34 -15.29
N GLU A 18 -22.28 11.46 -14.11
CA GLU A 18 -22.41 12.75 -13.41
C GLU A 18 -21.03 13.37 -13.10
N ILE A 19 -20.04 12.56 -12.71
CA ILE A 19 -18.66 12.99 -12.50
C ILE A 19 -18.06 13.56 -13.79
N ASP A 20 -18.27 12.89 -14.92
CA ASP A 20 -17.76 13.30 -16.23
C ASP A 20 -18.44 14.58 -16.74
N GLU A 21 -19.77 14.69 -16.56
CA GLU A 21 -20.55 15.88 -16.89
C GLU A 21 -20.09 17.08 -16.07
N LEU A 22 -19.95 16.93 -14.74
CA LEU A 22 -19.45 18.00 -13.87
C LEU A 22 -18.04 18.46 -14.24
N LYS A 23 -17.17 17.53 -14.65
CA LYS A 23 -15.82 17.86 -15.12
C LYS A 23 -15.83 18.63 -16.44
N ALA A 24 -16.75 18.31 -17.35
CA ALA A 24 -16.84 18.93 -18.66
C ALA A 24 -17.55 20.29 -18.62
N GLU A 25 -18.57 20.42 -17.78
CA GLU A 25 -19.46 21.57 -17.74
C GLU A 25 -19.16 22.53 -16.59
N GLY A 26 -18.39 22.13 -15.57
CA GLY A 26 -18.16 22.93 -14.38
C GLY A 26 -19.43 23.16 -13.55
N VAL A 27 -19.37 24.10 -12.61
CA VAL A 27 -20.50 24.50 -11.76
C VAL A 27 -20.64 26.01 -11.78
N SER A 28 -21.86 26.52 -11.88
CA SER A 28 -22.12 27.97 -11.79
C SER A 28 -22.83 28.31 -10.48
N ILE A 29 -22.23 29.17 -9.66
CA ILE A 29 -22.74 29.61 -8.35
C ILE A 29 -22.76 31.14 -8.33
N ASP A 30 -23.92 31.74 -8.06
CA ASP A 30 -24.12 33.20 -7.98
C ASP A 30 -23.64 33.98 -9.22
N GLY A 31 -23.68 33.35 -10.39
CA GLY A 31 -23.24 33.93 -11.67
C GLY A 31 -21.74 33.79 -11.96
N GLU A 32 -20.97 33.19 -11.07
CA GLU A 32 -19.57 32.81 -11.29
C GLU A 32 -19.46 31.35 -11.70
N HIS A 33 -18.56 31.05 -12.63
CA HIS A 33 -18.31 29.71 -13.15
C HIS A 33 -17.04 29.11 -12.54
N PHE A 34 -17.13 27.85 -12.13
CA PHE A 34 -16.05 27.09 -11.51
C PHE A 34 -15.80 25.82 -12.31
N ASP A 35 -14.58 25.66 -12.81
CA ASP A 35 -14.12 24.40 -13.37
C ASP A 35 -13.96 23.35 -12.27
N VAL A 36 -14.21 22.07 -12.58
CA VAL A 36 -14.11 20.97 -11.63
C VAL A 36 -12.98 20.01 -12.04
N GLU A 37 -12.03 19.79 -11.13
CA GLU A 37 -10.99 18.77 -11.28
C GLU A 37 -11.17 17.68 -10.22
N TRP A 38 -11.29 16.43 -10.69
CA TRP A 38 -11.49 15.27 -9.83
C TRP A 38 -10.19 14.55 -9.52
N TYR A 39 -10.00 14.26 -8.23
CA TYR A 39 -8.98 13.36 -7.72
C TYR A 39 -9.66 12.08 -7.21
N CYS A 40 -9.02 10.93 -7.44
CA CYS A 40 -9.49 9.64 -6.97
C CYS A 40 -8.48 9.06 -5.99
N CYS A 41 -8.94 8.68 -4.80
CA CYS A 41 -8.14 7.97 -3.80
C CYS A 41 -9.02 6.88 -3.20
N SER A 42 -8.58 5.63 -3.29
CA SER A 42 -9.31 4.47 -2.79
C SER A 42 -8.36 3.30 -2.58
N ASP A 43 -8.85 2.21 -1.98
CA ASP A 43 -8.08 0.99 -1.81
C ASP A 43 -7.72 0.34 -3.16
N TRP A 44 -6.67 -0.48 -3.16
CA TRP A 44 -6.12 -1.08 -4.38
C TRP A 44 -7.16 -1.91 -5.16
N LYS A 45 -8.02 -2.65 -4.46
CA LYS A 45 -8.96 -3.56 -5.11
C LYS A 45 -10.01 -2.75 -5.85
N PHE A 46 -10.58 -1.73 -5.20
CA PHE A 46 -11.51 -0.82 -5.85
C PHE A 46 -10.87 -0.15 -7.07
N LEU A 47 -9.67 0.43 -6.93
CA LEU A 47 -8.96 1.08 -8.03
C LEU A 47 -8.70 0.11 -9.19
N ALA A 48 -8.21 -1.09 -8.91
CA ALA A 48 -7.99 -2.10 -9.95
C ALA A 48 -9.29 -2.45 -10.69
N LEU A 49 -10.41 -2.56 -9.97
CA LEU A 49 -11.71 -2.82 -10.59
C LEU A 49 -12.17 -1.65 -11.46
N VAL A 50 -12.24 -0.43 -10.94
CA VAL A 50 -12.79 0.72 -11.70
C VAL A 50 -11.91 1.13 -12.88
N TYR A 51 -10.61 0.85 -12.86
CA TYR A 51 -9.73 1.07 -14.02
C TYR A 51 -9.60 -0.16 -14.93
N GLY A 52 -10.33 -1.24 -14.65
CA GLY A 52 -10.32 -2.45 -15.48
C GLY A 52 -8.93 -3.10 -15.53
N LEU A 53 -8.23 -3.11 -14.41
CA LEU A 53 -6.88 -3.67 -14.24
C LEU A 53 -6.92 -5.01 -13.49
N ASN A 54 -5.83 -5.74 -13.64
CA ASN A 54 -5.53 -6.93 -12.86
C ASN A 54 -5.33 -6.59 -11.37
N GLY A 55 -5.65 -7.55 -10.51
CA GLY A 55 -5.38 -7.43 -9.07
C GLY A 55 -3.89 -7.47 -8.72
N ALA A 56 -3.56 -7.00 -7.52
CA ALA A 56 -2.21 -6.87 -6.97
C ALA A 56 -1.34 -8.15 -7.04
N SER A 57 -1.95 -9.33 -7.08
CA SER A 57 -1.24 -10.62 -7.16
C SER A 57 -0.83 -11.01 -8.59
N SER A 58 -1.21 -10.24 -9.61
CA SER A 58 -0.97 -10.57 -11.02
C SER A 58 0.43 -10.19 -11.49
N LYS A 59 0.85 -10.70 -12.67
CA LYS A 59 2.16 -10.37 -13.27
C LYS A 59 2.35 -8.86 -13.46
N TYR A 60 1.37 -8.19 -14.06
CA TYR A 60 1.27 -6.73 -14.10
C TYR A 60 0.28 -6.32 -13.04
N PHE A 61 0.81 -5.84 -11.92
CA PHE A 61 0.03 -5.54 -10.73
C PHE A 61 -0.23 -4.04 -10.58
N CYS A 62 0.71 -3.20 -11.03
CA CYS A 62 0.74 -1.78 -10.68
C CYS A 62 -0.37 -0.98 -11.36
N ILE A 63 -1.01 -0.12 -10.57
CA ILE A 63 -2.08 0.80 -11.01
C ILE A 63 -1.52 1.91 -11.91
N TRP A 64 -0.24 2.28 -11.78
CA TRP A 64 0.31 3.49 -12.42
C TRP A 64 1.34 3.23 -13.51
N CYS A 65 2.10 2.13 -13.42
CA CYS A 65 3.16 1.79 -14.37
C CYS A 65 3.03 0.37 -14.94
N TYR A 66 3.97 0.01 -15.80
CA TYR A 66 4.05 -1.34 -16.40
C TYR A 66 5.05 -2.29 -15.71
N CYS A 67 5.51 -1.98 -14.49
CA CYS A 67 6.33 -2.90 -13.70
C CYS A 67 5.65 -4.27 -13.60
N CYS A 68 6.44 -5.33 -13.81
CA CYS A 68 5.97 -6.69 -13.63
C CYS A 68 6.60 -7.35 -12.40
N LYS A 69 6.01 -8.44 -11.94
CA LYS A 69 6.53 -9.23 -10.81
C LYS A 69 7.99 -9.65 -11.00
N ASP A 70 8.41 -9.94 -12.23
CA ASP A 70 9.79 -10.32 -12.54
C ASP A 70 10.81 -9.17 -12.31
N GLN A 71 10.33 -7.93 -12.11
CA GLN A 71 11.15 -6.73 -11.94
C GLN A 71 10.89 -6.02 -10.60
N ILE A 72 9.95 -6.51 -9.78
CA ILE A 72 9.47 -5.78 -8.62
C ILE A 72 10.55 -5.60 -7.53
N ASN A 73 11.43 -6.59 -7.40
CA ASN A 73 12.57 -6.60 -6.50
C ASN A 73 13.79 -5.86 -7.08
N ASN A 74 13.79 -5.44 -8.34
CA ASN A 74 14.91 -4.69 -8.91
C ASN A 74 14.81 -3.21 -8.52
N LEU A 75 15.42 -2.87 -7.38
CA LEU A 75 15.47 -1.51 -6.86
C LEU A 75 16.60 -0.66 -7.45
N ASP A 76 17.38 -1.17 -8.39
CA ASP A 76 18.38 -0.38 -9.15
C ASP A 76 17.77 0.35 -10.35
N ILE A 77 16.50 0.08 -10.69
CA ILE A 77 15.78 0.83 -11.72
C ILE A 77 15.57 2.27 -11.22
N ASP A 78 16.09 3.26 -11.92
CA ASP A 78 16.03 4.67 -11.48
C ASP A 78 14.60 5.13 -11.17
N ASP A 79 13.65 4.84 -12.07
CA ASP A 79 12.26 5.22 -11.89
C ASP A 79 11.27 4.27 -12.57
N TRP A 80 10.06 4.21 -12.00
CA TRP A 80 8.87 3.64 -12.61
C TRP A 80 7.84 4.75 -12.76
N PRO A 81 7.81 5.46 -13.89
CA PRO A 81 6.95 6.62 -14.05
C PRO A 81 5.46 6.23 -14.01
N ILE A 82 4.62 7.15 -13.54
CA ILE A 82 3.18 7.11 -13.82
C ILE A 82 3.02 7.29 -15.33
N GLU A 83 2.80 6.18 -16.04
CA GLU A 83 2.84 6.14 -17.51
C GLU A 83 1.57 5.56 -18.15
N ARG A 84 0.70 4.93 -17.36
CA ARG A 84 -0.57 4.41 -17.87
C ARG A 84 -1.47 5.55 -18.34
N LYS A 85 -2.19 5.31 -19.44
CA LYS A 85 -3.19 6.23 -19.98
C LYS A 85 -4.54 5.54 -20.12
N LEU A 86 -5.62 6.26 -19.82
CA LEU A 86 -6.99 5.74 -19.95
C LEU A 86 -7.29 5.22 -21.36
N SER A 87 -6.93 6.00 -22.37
CA SER A 87 -7.08 5.63 -23.78
C SER A 87 -6.31 4.36 -24.12
N GLU A 88 -5.15 4.15 -23.49
CA GLU A 88 -4.35 2.95 -23.70
C GLU A 88 -4.96 1.71 -23.06
N CYS A 89 -5.48 1.82 -21.83
CA CYS A 89 -6.16 0.73 -21.14
C CYS A 89 -7.32 0.17 -21.97
N THR A 90 -8.12 1.05 -22.61
CA THR A 90 -9.27 0.68 -23.44
C THR A 90 -8.93 -0.21 -24.64
N TRP A 91 -7.75 -0.03 -25.26
CA TRP A 91 -7.33 -0.89 -26.38
C TRP A 91 -6.45 -2.05 -25.92
N LEU A 92 -5.68 -1.88 -24.84
CA LEU A 92 -4.85 -2.93 -24.27
C LEU A 92 -5.70 -4.09 -23.77
N CYS A 93 -6.85 -3.83 -23.16
CA CYS A 93 -7.75 -4.88 -22.66
C CYS A 93 -8.28 -5.82 -23.77
N GLN A 94 -8.26 -5.37 -25.03
CA GLN A 94 -8.70 -6.15 -26.19
C GLN A 94 -7.61 -7.09 -26.74
N ARG A 95 -6.39 -7.03 -26.20
CA ARG A 95 -5.26 -7.84 -26.69
C ARG A 95 -5.45 -9.31 -26.32
N SER A 96 -5.01 -10.20 -27.22
CA SER A 96 -5.24 -11.65 -27.08
C SER A 96 -4.47 -12.27 -25.91
N THR A 97 -3.24 -11.82 -25.64
CA THR A 97 -2.36 -12.41 -24.61
C THR A 97 -2.27 -11.55 -23.36
N THR A 98 -2.08 -12.19 -22.20
CA THR A 98 -1.87 -11.50 -20.90
C THR A 98 -0.68 -10.53 -20.95
N ALA A 99 0.40 -10.90 -21.65
CA ALA A 99 1.57 -10.04 -21.79
C ALA A 99 1.24 -8.77 -22.60
N ALA A 100 0.51 -8.91 -23.71
CA ALA A 100 0.12 -7.79 -24.55
C ALA A 100 -0.92 -6.88 -23.88
N ARG A 101 -1.73 -7.40 -22.95
CA ARG A 101 -2.68 -6.60 -22.16
C ARG A 101 -2.01 -5.69 -21.12
N LYS A 102 -0.77 -5.99 -20.71
CA LYS A 102 -0.04 -5.24 -19.66
C LYS A 102 -0.89 -4.97 -18.39
N GLY A 103 -1.70 -5.94 -18.00
CA GLY A 103 -2.58 -5.84 -16.84
C GLY A 103 -3.99 -5.31 -17.10
N CYS A 104 -4.29 -4.79 -18.30
CA CYS A 104 -5.64 -4.29 -18.62
C CYS A 104 -6.57 -5.46 -18.96
N THR A 105 -7.67 -5.58 -18.23
CA THR A 105 -8.68 -6.65 -18.39
C THR A 105 -9.98 -6.12 -18.96
N MET A 106 -10.35 -4.87 -18.63
CA MET A 106 -11.55 -4.18 -19.09
C MET A 106 -11.22 -2.70 -19.38
N PRO A 107 -12.08 -1.97 -20.10
CA PRO A 107 -11.96 -0.51 -20.19
C PRO A 107 -12.13 0.15 -18.82
N PRO A 108 -11.51 1.32 -18.55
CA PRO A 108 -11.79 2.10 -17.36
C PRO A 108 -13.25 2.55 -17.29
N LEU A 109 -13.82 2.53 -16.07
CA LEU A 109 -15.14 3.07 -15.75
C LEU A 109 -15.08 4.53 -15.30
N LEU A 110 -13.95 4.97 -14.73
CA LEU A 110 -13.69 6.35 -14.33
C LEU A 110 -12.78 7.05 -15.34
N ASN A 111 -13.11 8.30 -15.68
CA ASN A 111 -12.33 9.13 -16.59
C ASN A 111 -11.41 10.12 -15.86
N ILE A 112 -10.72 9.63 -14.83
CA ILE A 112 -9.73 10.38 -14.06
C ILE A 112 -8.33 9.89 -14.48
N PRO A 113 -7.46 10.75 -15.02
CA PRO A 113 -6.09 10.40 -15.38
C PRO A 113 -5.31 9.81 -14.20
N PHE A 114 -4.36 8.91 -14.47
CA PHE A 114 -3.63 8.18 -13.42
C PHE A 114 -2.78 9.09 -12.52
N GLU A 115 -2.41 10.27 -13.01
CA GLU A 115 -1.74 11.35 -12.26
C GLU A 115 -2.62 11.92 -11.14
N PHE A 116 -3.95 11.81 -11.29
CA PHE A 116 -4.96 12.21 -10.30
C PHE A 116 -5.59 11.02 -9.56
N VAL A 117 -5.09 9.81 -9.81
CA VAL A 117 -5.41 8.61 -9.01
C VAL A 117 -4.36 8.48 -7.93
N VAL A 118 -4.56 9.20 -6.82
CA VAL A 118 -3.58 9.31 -5.74
C VAL A 118 -3.61 8.05 -4.88
N VAL A 119 -2.43 7.61 -4.45
CA VAL A 119 -2.26 6.48 -3.55
C VAL A 119 -2.95 6.70 -2.20
N ASP A 120 -3.72 5.72 -1.73
CA ASP A 120 -4.24 5.74 -0.38
C ASP A 120 -3.16 5.38 0.64
N THR A 121 -2.74 6.39 1.39
CA THR A 121 -1.72 6.25 2.44
C THR A 121 -2.18 5.37 3.60
N LEU A 122 -3.49 5.27 3.88
CA LEU A 122 -4.00 4.41 4.95
C LEU A 122 -3.71 2.93 4.66
N HIS A 123 -4.22 2.42 3.54
CA HIS A 123 -4.01 1.03 3.17
C HIS A 123 -2.54 0.74 2.85
N LEU A 124 -1.80 1.70 2.31
CA LEU A 124 -0.34 1.60 2.13
C LEU A 124 0.37 1.30 3.45
N PHE A 125 0.14 2.12 4.49
CA PHE A 125 0.79 1.92 5.78
C PHE A 125 0.36 0.62 6.45
N LEU A 126 -0.94 0.29 6.43
CA LEU A 126 -1.44 -0.96 7.01
C LEU A 126 -0.78 -2.19 6.40
N ARG A 127 -0.56 -2.18 5.08
CA ARG A 127 0.03 -3.32 4.37
C ARG A 127 1.53 -3.45 4.64
N ILE A 128 2.26 -2.34 4.69
CA ILE A 128 3.71 -2.37 4.98
C ILE A 128 3.95 -2.67 6.46
N MET A 129 3.24 -2.05 7.40
CA MET A 129 3.36 -2.38 8.82
C MET A 129 3.01 -3.86 9.09
N GLY A 130 1.94 -4.34 8.45
CA GLY A 130 1.51 -5.73 8.61
C GLY A 130 2.55 -6.71 8.11
N LEU A 131 3.20 -6.39 6.98
CA LEU A 131 4.32 -7.17 6.43
C LEU A 131 5.52 -7.16 7.38
N LEU A 132 5.98 -5.98 7.84
CA LEU A 132 7.10 -5.87 8.76
C LEU A 132 6.85 -6.67 10.05
N PHE A 133 5.64 -6.58 10.62
CA PHE A 133 5.29 -7.35 11.79
C PHE A 133 5.20 -8.85 11.51
N HIS A 134 4.64 -9.25 10.36
CA HIS A 134 4.56 -10.65 9.94
C HIS A 134 5.95 -11.29 9.84
N GLN A 135 6.95 -10.59 9.31
CA GLN A 135 8.34 -11.06 9.27
C GLN A 135 8.87 -11.40 10.67
N VAL A 136 8.56 -10.57 11.68
CA VAL A 136 8.95 -10.82 13.08
C VAL A 136 8.28 -12.07 13.64
N VAL A 137 6.98 -12.20 13.37
CA VAL A 137 6.18 -13.34 13.83
C VAL A 137 6.71 -14.64 13.23
N GLU A 138 7.01 -14.66 11.92
CA GLU A 138 7.60 -15.84 11.28
C GLU A 138 8.95 -16.21 11.87
N VAL A 139 9.82 -15.22 12.12
CA VAL A 139 11.14 -15.46 12.73
C VAL A 139 11.01 -16.11 14.11
N VAL A 140 10.13 -15.62 15.00
CA VAL A 140 9.99 -16.20 16.35
C VAL A 140 9.31 -17.57 16.32
N VAL A 141 8.41 -17.82 15.37
CA VAL A 141 7.76 -19.14 15.19
C VAL A 141 8.76 -20.15 14.65
N ASN A 142 9.54 -19.79 13.63
CA ASN A 142 10.52 -20.69 12.99
C ASN A 142 11.69 -21.05 13.92
N ASN A 143 11.98 -20.20 14.91
CA ASN A 143 12.99 -20.45 15.94
C ASN A 143 12.42 -21.04 17.24
N ASP A 144 11.15 -21.45 17.25
CA ASP A 144 10.47 -22.07 18.41
C ASP A 144 10.56 -21.22 19.69
N CYS A 145 10.44 -19.89 19.54
CA CYS A 145 10.55 -18.93 20.63
C CYS A 145 9.43 -17.85 20.67
N PRO A 146 8.15 -18.21 20.44
CA PRO A 146 7.02 -17.25 20.43
C PRO A 146 6.84 -16.47 21.75
N ASP A 147 7.35 -17.01 22.86
CA ASP A 147 7.33 -16.37 24.18
C ASP A 147 8.12 -15.06 24.22
N ILE A 148 9.16 -14.90 23.40
CA ILE A 148 9.96 -13.67 23.32
C ILE A 148 9.06 -12.52 22.85
N LEU A 149 8.38 -12.71 21.71
CA LEU A 149 7.47 -11.71 21.18
C LEU A 149 6.26 -11.53 22.10
N SER A 150 5.71 -12.60 22.68
CA SER A 150 4.54 -12.52 23.56
C SER A 150 4.79 -11.63 24.78
N LYS A 151 5.95 -11.78 25.44
CA LYS A 151 6.35 -10.92 26.58
C LYS A 151 6.50 -9.47 26.16
N GLU A 152 7.07 -9.25 24.99
CA GLU A 152 7.28 -7.90 24.47
C GLU A 152 5.96 -7.21 24.09
N MET A 153 5.03 -7.95 23.50
CA MET A 153 3.67 -7.49 23.20
C MET A 153 2.89 -7.16 24.48
N GLU A 154 3.04 -7.97 25.54
CA GLU A 154 2.46 -7.68 26.87
C GLU A 154 3.06 -6.40 27.47
N ARG A 155 4.39 -6.22 27.37
CA ARG A 155 5.09 -5.01 27.84
C ARG A 155 4.53 -3.74 27.20
N ILE A 156 4.26 -3.78 25.90
CA ILE A 156 3.66 -2.65 25.18
C ILE A 156 2.13 -2.63 25.28
N GLN A 157 1.51 -3.52 26.07
CA GLN A 157 0.07 -3.61 26.30
C GLN A 157 -0.73 -3.79 25.00
N VAL A 158 -0.27 -4.67 24.12
CA VAL A 158 -1.00 -5.07 22.90
C VAL A 158 -1.52 -6.49 23.13
N GLU A 159 -2.84 -6.71 22.97
CA GLU A 159 -3.40 -8.06 23.07
C GLU A 159 -2.97 -8.89 21.85
N PHE A 160 -2.06 -9.84 22.08
CA PHE A 160 -1.52 -10.71 21.05
C PHE A 160 -1.20 -12.08 21.65
N LYS A 161 -1.63 -13.15 20.97
CA LYS A 161 -1.45 -14.52 21.42
C LYS A 161 -1.12 -15.42 20.25
N PHE A 162 -0.25 -16.40 20.51
CA PHE A 162 -0.09 -17.57 19.67
C PHE A 162 -1.07 -18.66 20.08
N TYR A 163 -1.53 -19.45 19.12
CA TYR A 163 -2.40 -20.60 19.37
C TYR A 163 -2.21 -21.65 18.28
N GLU A 164 -2.48 -22.91 18.62
CA GLU A 164 -2.35 -24.02 17.68
C GLU A 164 -3.69 -24.27 16.96
N GLU A 165 -3.63 -24.46 15.64
CA GLU A 165 -4.78 -24.82 14.83
C GLU A 165 -4.48 -26.05 13.97
N TYR A 166 -5.37 -27.04 13.98
CA TYR A 166 -5.23 -28.23 13.15
C TYR A 166 -5.68 -27.94 11.71
N ASN A 167 -4.74 -27.95 10.78
CA ASN A 167 -5.01 -27.85 9.36
C ASN A 167 -5.41 -29.22 8.80
N ARG A 168 -6.72 -29.39 8.54
CA ARG A 168 -7.29 -30.64 8.02
C ARG A 168 -6.76 -31.04 6.64
N LEU A 169 -6.38 -30.08 5.81
CA LEU A 169 -5.91 -30.34 4.45
C LEU A 169 -4.46 -30.81 4.43
N ALA A 170 -3.63 -30.24 5.32
CA ALA A 170 -2.22 -30.57 5.45
C ALA A 170 -1.94 -31.66 6.50
N GLU A 171 -2.98 -32.16 7.17
CA GLU A 171 -2.92 -33.14 8.27
C GLU A 171 -1.85 -32.81 9.32
N LYS A 172 -1.72 -31.53 9.65
CA LYS A 172 -0.72 -31.02 10.60
C LYS A 172 -1.30 -29.92 11.48
N THR A 173 -0.73 -29.79 12.67
CA THR A 173 -0.95 -28.63 13.53
C THR A 173 -0.06 -27.49 13.07
N GLU A 174 -0.62 -26.29 12.96
CA GLU A 174 0.09 -25.07 12.61
C GLU A 174 -0.05 -24.05 13.74
N THR A 175 1.05 -23.42 14.10
CA THR A 175 1.03 -22.24 14.97
C THR A 175 0.40 -21.07 14.21
N LYS A 176 -0.64 -20.49 14.82
CA LYS A 176 -1.35 -19.30 14.40
C LYS A 176 -1.18 -18.20 15.45
N TRP A 177 -1.58 -16.99 15.10
CA TRP A 177 -1.45 -15.83 15.96
C TRP A 177 -2.59 -14.85 15.76
N THR A 178 -2.75 -13.94 16.72
CA THR A 178 -3.70 -12.83 16.63
C THR A 178 -3.43 -11.99 15.38
N SER A 179 -4.43 -11.91 14.52
CA SER A 179 -4.37 -11.15 13.28
C SER A 179 -4.53 -9.65 13.54
N LEU A 180 -3.50 -8.85 13.24
CA LEU A 180 -3.51 -7.39 13.46
C LEU A 180 -3.91 -6.56 12.21
N ASN A 181 -4.65 -7.17 11.28
CA ASN A 181 -4.80 -6.70 9.89
C ASN A 181 -6.18 -6.05 9.57
N GLY A 182 -6.80 -5.36 10.53
CA GLY A 182 -8.05 -4.61 10.32
C GLY A 182 -7.95 -3.13 10.67
N THR A 183 -8.82 -2.28 10.11
CA THR A 183 -8.85 -0.82 10.35
C THR A 183 -9.01 -0.48 11.83
N LEU A 184 -9.79 -1.27 12.58
CA LEU A 184 -9.96 -1.15 14.04
C LEU A 184 -8.69 -1.49 14.83
N ILE A 185 -7.74 -2.20 14.22
CA ILE A 185 -6.49 -2.68 14.82
C ILE A 185 -5.29 -1.83 14.36
N ARG A 186 -5.50 -0.84 13.47
CA ARG A 186 -4.45 0.11 13.05
C ARG A 186 -3.68 0.69 14.23
N LYS A 187 -4.40 1.06 15.29
CA LYS A 187 -3.79 1.65 16.49
C LYS A 187 -2.85 0.68 17.19
N GLU A 188 -3.21 -0.59 17.26
CA GLU A 188 -2.35 -1.62 17.84
C GLU A 188 -1.13 -1.87 16.95
N LEU A 189 -1.31 -1.98 15.64
CA LEU A 189 -0.19 -2.19 14.71
C LEU A 189 0.78 -1.00 14.67
N GLN A 190 0.25 0.23 14.72
CA GLN A 190 1.04 1.44 14.86
C GLN A 190 1.77 1.46 16.22
N LYS A 191 1.11 1.06 17.30
CA LYS A 191 1.72 0.94 18.63
C LYS A 191 2.81 -0.12 18.68
N VAL A 192 2.65 -1.24 17.98
CA VAL A 192 3.69 -2.25 17.78
C VAL A 192 4.87 -1.62 17.06
N LEU A 193 4.64 -0.99 15.91
CA LEU A 193 5.71 -0.32 15.17
C LEU A 193 6.47 0.67 16.07
N GLU A 194 5.77 1.54 16.80
CA GLU A 194 6.35 2.62 17.61
C GLU A 194 7.03 2.17 18.91
N LYS A 195 6.55 1.09 19.55
CA LYS A 195 6.93 0.75 20.93
C LYS A 195 7.61 -0.59 21.10
N LEU A 196 7.46 -1.50 20.15
CA LEU A 196 8.12 -2.81 20.19
C LEU A 196 9.64 -2.59 20.16
N ASP A 197 10.35 -3.18 21.10
CA ASP A 197 11.81 -3.19 21.10
C ASP A 197 12.29 -4.28 20.14
N ILE A 198 12.15 -3.99 18.85
CA ILE A 198 12.41 -4.95 17.78
C ILE A 198 13.86 -5.45 17.82
N LYS A 199 14.80 -4.60 18.19
CA LYS A 199 16.21 -4.96 18.35
C LYS A 199 16.36 -6.04 19.41
N ASN A 200 15.84 -5.83 20.61
CA ASN A 200 15.92 -6.81 21.68
C ASN A 200 15.20 -8.13 21.32
N VAL A 201 14.06 -8.07 20.62
CA VAL A 201 13.38 -9.27 20.12
C VAL A 201 14.31 -10.04 19.15
N MET A 202 14.89 -9.36 18.16
CA MET A 202 15.75 -9.99 17.15
C MET A 202 17.05 -10.53 17.74
N GLU A 203 17.68 -9.82 18.66
CA GLU A 203 18.85 -10.30 19.40
C GLU A 203 18.53 -11.55 20.22
N ALA A 204 17.36 -11.59 20.88
CA ALA A 204 16.95 -12.74 21.68
C ALA A 204 16.61 -13.97 20.82
N VAL A 205 16.16 -13.78 19.58
CA VAL A 205 15.97 -14.88 18.61
C VAL A 205 17.30 -15.34 17.99
N GLY A 206 18.35 -14.52 18.09
CA GLY A 206 19.68 -14.83 17.55
C GLY A 206 19.85 -14.41 16.08
N THR A 207 19.09 -13.41 15.61
CA THR A 207 19.27 -12.85 14.27
C THR A 207 20.64 -12.17 14.14
N GLU A 208 21.34 -12.43 13.03
CA GLU A 208 22.70 -11.89 12.78
C GLU A 208 22.73 -10.36 12.68
N ASP A 209 21.71 -9.75 12.07
CA ASP A 209 21.60 -8.30 11.87
C ASP A 209 20.34 -7.68 12.52
N ALA A 210 20.26 -7.79 13.85
CA ALA A 210 19.19 -7.15 14.61
C ALA A 210 19.20 -5.61 14.48
N GLU A 211 20.37 -5.01 14.24
CA GLU A 211 20.52 -3.56 14.07
C GLU A 211 19.98 -3.09 12.71
N GLY A 212 20.22 -3.83 11.63
CA GLY A 212 19.62 -3.58 10.32
C GLY A 212 18.09 -3.63 10.34
N ILE A 213 17.51 -4.60 11.05
CA ILE A 213 16.04 -4.70 11.20
C ILE A 213 15.49 -3.52 12.01
N ASP A 214 16.16 -3.11 13.09
CA ASP A 214 15.77 -1.93 13.88
C ASP A 214 15.84 -0.64 13.05
N ASN A 215 16.91 -0.47 12.26
CA ASN A 215 17.05 0.64 11.32
C ASN A 215 15.96 0.64 10.25
N LEU A 216 15.58 -0.53 9.74
CA LEU A 216 14.49 -0.67 8.77
C LEU A 216 13.14 -0.23 9.35
N TRP A 217 12.85 -0.61 10.60
CA TRP A 217 11.63 -0.21 11.30
C TRP A 217 11.59 1.30 11.57
N LYS A 218 12.68 1.88 12.07
CA LYS A 218 12.82 3.33 12.31
C LYS A 218 12.74 4.14 11.02
N GLY A 219 13.35 3.64 9.94
CA GLY A 219 13.26 4.26 8.61
C GLY A 219 11.82 4.32 8.12
N PHE A 220 11.08 3.22 8.27
CA PHE A 220 9.66 3.19 7.90
C PHE A 220 8.82 4.16 8.74
N GLN A 221 9.04 4.21 10.07
CA GLN A 221 8.38 5.19 10.95
C GLN A 221 8.63 6.63 10.50
N THR A 222 9.89 6.96 10.18
CA THR A 222 10.29 8.30 9.74
C THR A 222 9.56 8.70 8.46
N LEU A 223 9.55 7.81 7.46
CA LEU A 223 8.85 8.04 6.20
C LEU A 223 7.33 8.14 6.38
N MET A 224 6.74 7.30 7.24
CA MET A 224 5.31 7.38 7.55
C MET A 224 4.94 8.71 8.22
N ARG A 225 5.77 9.19 9.15
CA ARG A 225 5.58 10.47 9.84
C ARG A 225 5.67 11.64 8.88
N ALA A 226 6.66 11.64 7.98
CA ALA A 226 6.84 12.68 6.97
C ALA A 226 5.61 12.88 6.07
N LEU A 227 4.87 11.80 5.77
CA LEU A 227 3.63 11.86 4.97
C LEU A 227 2.40 12.34 5.76
N GLN A 228 2.52 12.50 7.08
CA GLN A 228 1.42 12.84 7.99
C GLN A 228 1.56 14.24 8.62
N VAL A 229 2.57 14.99 8.20
CA VAL A 229 2.86 16.32 8.73
C VAL A 229 2.87 17.38 7.62
N GLN A 230 2.73 18.63 8.04
CA GLN A 230 2.77 19.80 7.16
C GLN A 230 4.22 20.26 6.96
N GLU A 231 4.47 21.06 5.92
CA GLU A 231 5.81 21.54 5.55
C GLU A 231 6.59 22.24 6.67
N ASN A 232 5.88 22.83 7.65
CA ASN A 232 6.50 23.52 8.77
C ASN A 232 6.88 22.61 9.96
N ASP A 233 6.56 21.32 9.90
CA ASP A 233 6.90 20.34 10.93
C ASP A 233 8.34 19.83 10.74
N PRO A 234 9.13 19.63 11.81
CA PRO A 234 10.50 19.12 11.70
C PRO A 234 10.60 17.72 11.08
N ASP A 235 9.52 16.93 11.13
CA ASP A 235 9.50 15.58 10.54
C ASP A 235 9.15 15.61 9.03
N TYR A 236 8.82 16.78 8.47
CA TYR A 236 8.52 16.91 7.04
C TYR A 236 9.76 16.62 6.19
N LEU A 237 9.55 15.90 5.10
CA LEU A 237 10.57 15.65 4.09
C LEU A 237 10.13 16.22 2.75
N GLU A 238 10.93 17.15 2.23
CA GLU A 238 10.82 17.64 0.85
C GLU A 238 10.79 16.47 -0.15
N PRO A 239 10.05 16.56 -1.28
CA PRO A 239 9.85 15.44 -2.20
C PRO A 239 11.14 14.72 -2.64
N GLN A 240 12.21 15.48 -2.91
CA GLN A 240 13.49 14.90 -3.33
C GLN A 240 14.21 14.16 -2.18
N HIS A 241 14.13 14.69 -0.95
CA HIS A 241 14.69 14.02 0.23
C HIS A 241 13.88 12.76 0.57
N PHE A 242 12.55 12.85 0.49
CA PHE A 242 11.67 11.69 0.64
C PHE A 242 12.01 10.61 -0.40
N LYS A 243 12.18 10.99 -1.67
CA LYS A 243 12.58 10.08 -2.76
C LYS A 243 13.87 9.35 -2.42
N THR A 244 14.93 10.07 -2.04
CA THR A 244 16.20 9.42 -1.70
C THR A 244 16.04 8.46 -0.51
N TYR A 245 15.39 8.91 0.56
CA TYR A 245 15.26 8.10 1.77
C TYR A 245 14.40 6.85 1.53
N VAL A 246 13.26 6.95 0.86
CA VAL A 246 12.43 5.76 0.58
C VAL A 246 13.12 4.74 -0.32
N ARG A 247 14.02 5.19 -1.20
CA ARG A 247 14.83 4.31 -2.07
C ARG A 247 15.90 3.57 -1.26
N GLU A 248 16.59 4.26 -0.36
CA GLU A 248 17.54 3.64 0.58
C GLU A 248 16.84 2.66 1.52
N TRP A 249 15.67 3.03 2.05
CA TRP A 249 14.84 2.16 2.87
C TRP A 249 14.42 0.89 2.12
N GLY A 250 14.01 1.01 0.86
CA GLY A 250 13.67 -0.14 0.02
C GLY A 250 14.86 -1.08 -0.21
N LYS A 251 16.07 -0.54 -0.38
CA LYS A 251 17.30 -1.34 -0.51
C LYS A 251 17.63 -2.07 0.79
N LEU A 252 17.55 -1.38 1.93
CA LEU A 252 17.71 -2.00 3.24
C LEU A 252 16.66 -3.11 3.47
N PHE A 253 15.43 -2.94 2.99
CA PHE A 253 14.41 -4.00 3.08
C PHE A 253 14.87 -5.28 2.38
N LEU A 254 15.47 -5.18 1.18
CA LEU A 254 16.00 -6.33 0.44
C LEU A 254 17.28 -6.92 1.04
N GLU A 255 18.01 -6.17 1.84
CA GLU A 255 19.14 -6.71 2.60
C GLU A 255 18.65 -7.58 3.78
N MET A 256 17.50 -7.22 4.37
CA MET A 256 16.95 -7.89 5.56
C MET A 256 15.98 -9.04 5.25
N TYR A 257 15.29 -8.99 4.11
CA TYR A 257 14.21 -9.91 3.76
C TYR A 257 14.36 -10.45 2.33
N TYR A 258 13.56 -11.46 1.97
CA TYR A 258 13.68 -12.10 0.66
C TYR A 258 13.11 -11.23 -0.45
N ASP A 259 13.62 -11.41 -1.67
CA ASP A 259 13.11 -10.75 -2.88
C ASP A 259 11.60 -10.90 -3.06
N ASP A 260 11.05 -12.07 -2.71
CA ASP A 260 9.63 -12.40 -2.82
C ASP A 260 8.75 -11.62 -1.83
N ASP A 261 9.35 -10.98 -0.82
CA ASP A 261 8.65 -10.15 0.16
C ASP A 261 8.36 -8.73 -0.35
N ILE A 262 8.94 -8.32 -1.49
CA ILE A 262 8.59 -7.04 -2.10
C ILE A 262 7.16 -7.09 -2.63
N THR A 263 6.30 -6.30 -1.98
CA THR A 263 4.88 -6.21 -2.34
C THR A 263 4.59 -5.07 -3.31
N PRO A 264 3.43 -5.11 -4.01
CA PRO A 264 2.91 -3.96 -4.75
C PRO A 264 2.85 -2.66 -3.95
N TYR A 265 2.61 -2.75 -2.64
CA TYR A 265 2.58 -1.60 -1.74
C TYR A 265 3.98 -1.04 -1.50
N ILE A 266 5.01 -1.89 -1.32
CA ILE A 266 6.41 -1.43 -1.26
C ILE A 266 6.82 -0.77 -2.59
N HIS A 267 6.50 -1.40 -3.73
CA HIS A 267 6.76 -0.78 -5.04
C HIS A 267 6.13 0.62 -5.15
N THR A 268 4.88 0.74 -4.73
CA THR A 268 4.16 2.04 -4.74
C THR A 268 4.79 3.05 -3.80
N PHE A 269 5.19 2.61 -2.60
CA PHE A 269 5.85 3.47 -1.63
C PHE A 269 7.19 4.00 -2.14
N VAL A 270 7.97 3.14 -2.78
CA VAL A 270 9.31 3.45 -3.26
C VAL A 270 9.30 4.32 -4.53
N TYR A 271 8.38 4.06 -5.47
CA TYR A 271 8.39 4.72 -6.78
C TYR A 271 7.29 5.78 -6.95
N HIS A 272 6.07 5.52 -6.49
CA HIS A 272 4.93 6.38 -6.83
C HIS A 272 4.61 7.42 -5.77
N VAL A 273 4.83 7.14 -4.48
CA VAL A 273 4.67 8.17 -3.44
C VAL A 273 5.56 9.39 -3.69
N PRO A 274 6.86 9.28 -4.03
CA PRO A 274 7.67 10.44 -4.38
C PRO A 274 7.12 11.24 -5.57
N GLN A 275 6.62 10.56 -6.60
CA GLN A 275 6.01 11.23 -7.78
C GLN A 275 4.74 12.00 -7.38
N PHE A 276 3.90 11.44 -6.50
CA PHE A 276 2.73 12.16 -6.00
C PHE A 276 3.09 13.34 -5.10
N LEU A 277 4.15 13.24 -4.29
CA LEU A 277 4.66 14.36 -3.52
C LEU A 277 5.18 15.48 -4.44
N GLU A 278 5.86 15.14 -5.53
CA GLU A 278 6.33 16.12 -6.52
C GLU A 278 5.18 16.84 -7.22
N MET A 279 4.09 16.13 -7.53
CA MET A 279 2.91 16.72 -8.17
C MET A 279 2.04 17.53 -7.21
N HIS A 280 1.84 17.06 -5.98
CA HIS A 280 0.81 17.58 -5.08
C HIS A 280 1.33 18.27 -3.82
N GLY A 281 2.64 18.22 -3.57
CA GLY A 281 3.31 18.74 -2.36
C GLY A 281 3.06 17.90 -1.10
N THR A 282 1.79 17.58 -0.81
CA THR A 282 1.38 16.76 0.33
C THR A 282 0.30 15.75 -0.06
N LEU A 283 0.32 14.60 0.61
CA LEU A 283 -0.70 13.55 0.46
C LEU A 283 -1.74 13.58 1.58
N MET A 284 -1.61 14.49 2.56
CA MET A 284 -2.52 14.53 3.71
C MET A 284 -3.98 14.78 3.32
N GLN A 285 -4.21 15.50 2.23
CA GLN A 285 -5.55 15.76 1.69
C GLN A 285 -6.19 14.54 1.00
N PHE A 286 -5.39 13.53 0.64
CA PHE A 286 -5.83 12.33 -0.07
C PHE A 286 -5.78 11.09 0.83
N ASN A 287 -6.48 11.12 1.96
CA ASN A 287 -6.50 9.99 2.89
C ASN A 287 -7.90 9.39 3.04
N CYS A 288 -8.02 8.06 2.97
CA CYS A 288 -9.30 7.37 3.07
C CYS A 288 -9.79 7.16 4.53
N GLN A 289 -9.10 7.71 5.54
CA GLN A 289 -9.44 7.48 6.95
C GLN A 289 -10.84 8.00 7.35
N PRO A 290 -11.31 9.18 6.88
CA PRO A 290 -12.65 9.65 7.22
C PRO A 290 -13.75 8.75 6.67
N VAL A 291 -13.53 8.20 5.46
CA VAL A 291 -14.46 7.27 4.80
C VAL A 291 -14.61 6.00 5.64
N GLU A 292 -13.49 5.40 6.04
CA GLU A 292 -13.47 4.18 6.86
C GLU A 292 -14.05 4.35 8.27
N LYS A 293 -14.05 5.56 8.83
CA LYS A 293 -14.68 5.84 10.14
C LYS A 293 -16.20 6.01 10.04
N ALA A 294 -16.72 6.25 8.85
CA ALA A 294 -18.14 6.42 8.59
C ALA A 294 -18.85 5.10 8.22
N CYS A 295 -18.08 4.05 7.91
CA CYS A 295 -18.53 2.68 7.66
C CYS A 295 -18.53 1.83 8.94
#